data_AF-A0AA41UC12-F1
#
_entry.id   AF-A0AA41UC12-F1
#
_cell.length_a   1.000
_cell.length_b   1.000
_cell.length_c   1.000
_cell.angle_alpha   90.00
_cell.angle_beta   90.00
_cell.angle_gamma   90.00
#
_symmetry.space_group_name_H-M   'P 1'
#
loop_
_entity.id
_entity.type
_entity.pdbx_description
1 polymer ?
#
loop_
_entity_poly.entity_id
_entity_poly.type
_entity_poly.pdbx_seq_one_letter_code
_entity_poly.pdbx_strand_id
1 'polypeptide(L)' 'MPTYDPHKTTNEVRQGNRRLMNMRVLVISIVAVVVLFGLIYIAFALNTPPTAQ' A
#
# COMPACT_ATOMS: atom_id res chain seq x y z
N MET A 1 3.04 20.41 25.75
CA MET A 1 3.93 19.65 24.84
C MET A 1 5.33 20.22 25.04
N PRO A 2 6.38 19.44 25.35
CA PRO A 2 7.73 20.00 25.38
C PRO A 2 8.05 20.53 23.97
N THR A 3 8.38 21.81 23.90
CA THR A 3 8.22 22.64 22.69
C THR A 3 9.35 22.48 21.67
N TYR A 4 10.47 21.86 22.06
CA TYR A 4 11.59 21.56 21.20
C TYR A 4 12.55 20.63 21.96
N ASP A 5 13.04 19.58 21.30
CA ASP A 5 14.11 18.73 21.83
C ASP A 5 15.37 18.98 21.00
N PRO A 6 16.37 19.70 21.54
CA PRO A 6 17.57 20.09 20.79
C PRO A 6 18.49 18.91 20.46
N HIS A 7 18.28 17.75 21.07
CA HIS A 7 19.07 16.55 20.81
C HIS A 7 18.52 15.70 19.67
N LYS A 8 17.33 16.02 19.14
CA LYS A 8 16.80 15.34 17.96
C LYS A 8 17.49 15.79 16.70
N THR A 9 17.87 14.83 15.88
CA THR A 9 18.38 15.11 14.54
C THR A 9 17.27 15.68 13.65
N THR A 10 17.65 16.47 12.64
CA THR A 10 16.70 16.98 11.63
C THR A 10 15.90 15.87 10.95
N ASN A 11 16.50 14.69 10.81
CA ASN A 11 15.85 13.49 10.30
C ASN A 11 14.81 12.93 11.27
N GLU A 12 15.05 12.91 12.58
CA GLU A 12 14.06 12.47 13.56
C GLU A 12 12.83 13.37 13.66
N VAL A 13 13.02 14.67 13.45
CA VAL A 13 11.91 15.63 13.47
C VAL A 13 11.09 15.56 12.17
N ARG A 14 11.72 15.23 11.03
CA ARG A 14 11.08 15.21 9.70
C ARG A 14 10.61 13.83 9.24
N GLN A 15 11.31 12.77 9.61
CA GLN A 15 10.97 11.40 9.25
C GLN A 15 9.95 10.89 10.26
N GLY A 16 8.70 10.79 9.81
CA GLY A 16 7.63 10.21 10.59
C GLY A 16 7.99 8.81 11.13
N ASN A 17 7.45 8.50 12.31
CA ASN A 17 7.57 7.26 13.10
C ASN A 17 8.43 6.12 12.50
N ARG A 18 9.52 5.74 13.19
CA ARG A 18 10.40 4.58 12.88
C ARG A 18 9.66 3.26 12.65
N ARG A 19 8.42 3.11 13.15
CA ARG A 19 7.61 1.90 12.94
C ARG A 19 7.05 1.77 11.52
N LEU A 20 7.25 2.78 10.66
CA LEU A 20 6.89 2.78 9.24
C LEU A 20 5.43 2.35 8.96
N MET A 21 4.50 2.65 9.88
CA MET A 21 3.10 2.18 9.79
C MET A 21 2.43 2.61 8.49
N ASN A 22 2.67 3.84 8.02
CA ASN A 22 2.09 4.33 6.77
C ASN A 22 2.61 3.55 5.55
N MET A 23 3.90 3.20 5.52
CA MET A 23 4.47 2.38 4.45
C MET A 23 3.91 0.96 4.48
N ARG A 24 3.72 0.37 5.67
CA ARG A 24 3.11 -0.96 5.81
C ARG A 24 1.66 -0.96 5.31
N VAL A 25 0.88 0.04 5.68
CA VAL A 25 -0.51 0.19 5.20
C VAL A 25 -0.55 0.40 3.69
N LEU A 26 0.32 1.25 3.15
CA LEU A 26 0.43 1.50 1.71
C LEU A 26 0.75 0.22 0.91
N VAL A 27 1.73 -0.55 1.37
CA VAL A 27 2.11 -1.80 0.68
C VAL A 27 0.99 -2.82 0.74
N ILE A 28 0.37 -3.02 1.92
CA ILE A 28 -0.73 -3.97 2.08
C ILE A 28 -1.94 -3.58 1.23
N SER A 29 -2.29 -2.28 1.17
CA SER A 29 -3.43 -1.83 0.36
C SER A 29 -3.19 -2.00 -1.13
N ILE A 30 -1.99 -1.69 -1.63
CA ILE A 30 -1.63 -1.91 -3.03
C ILE A 30 -1.71 -3.40 -3.38
N VAL A 31 -1.13 -4.27 -2.55
CA VAL A 31 -1.19 -5.73 -2.77
C VAL A 31 -2.63 -6.21 -2.81
N ALA A 32 -3.48 -5.76 -1.88
CA ALA A 32 -4.89 -6.14 -1.85
C ALA A 32 -5.64 -5.74 -3.14
N VAL A 33 -5.41 -4.53 -3.64
CA VAL A 33 -6.02 -4.05 -4.90
C VAL A 33 -5.54 -4.90 -6.08
N VAL A 34 -4.24 -5.14 -6.21
CA VAL A 34 -3.69 -5.96 -7.31
C VAL A 34 -4.26 -7.37 -7.28
N VAL A 35 -4.33 -8.01 -6.10
CA VAL A 35 -4.92 -9.34 -5.94
C VAL A 35 -6.40 -9.34 -6.33
N LEU A 36 -7.17 -8.36 -5.88
CA LEU A 36 -8.58 -8.24 -6.21
C LEU A 36 -8.81 -8.15 -7.73
N PHE A 37 -8.08 -7.27 -8.41
CA PHE A 37 -8.19 -7.14 -9.87
C PHE A 37 -7.72 -8.40 -10.60
N GLY A 38 -6.67 -9.07 -10.12
CA GLY A 38 -6.23 -10.35 -10.66
C GLY A 38 -7.32 -11.43 -10.57
N LEU A 39 -8.00 -11.53 -9.43
CA LEU A 39 -9.12 -12.46 -9.24
C LEU A 39 -10.29 -12.12 -10.16
N ILE A 40 -10.64 -10.84 -10.30
CA ILE A 40 -11.71 -10.39 -11.21
C ILE A 40 -11.35 -10.74 -12.66
N TYR A 41 -10.11 -10.50 -13.07
CA TYR A 41 -9.64 -10.83 -14.41
C TYR A 41 -9.71 -12.34 -14.71
N ILE A 42 -9.26 -13.17 -13.78
CA ILE A 42 -9.35 -14.63 -13.91
C ILE A 42 -10.81 -15.07 -14.00
N ALA A 43 -11.67 -14.57 -13.10
CA ALA A 43 -13.09 -14.88 -13.13
C ALA A 43 -13.72 -14.47 -14.46
N PHE A 44 -13.41 -13.28 -14.97
CA PHE A 44 -13.88 -12.83 -16.27
C PHE A 44 -13.41 -13.76 -17.40
N ALA A 45 -12.11 -14.06 -17.47
CA ALA A 45 -11.53 -14.91 -18.52
C ALA A 45 -12.11 -16.34 -18.53
N LEU A 46 -12.42 -16.90 -17.36
CA LEU A 46 -13.04 -18.22 -17.25
C LEU A 46 -14.52 -18.24 -17.66
N ASN A 47 -15.22 -17.11 -17.56
CA ASN A 47 -16.65 -17.00 -17.85
C ASN A 47 -16.95 -16.33 -19.19
N THR A 48 -15.95 -15.77 -19.88
CA THR A 48 -16.13 -15.24 -21.23
C THR A 48 -16.31 -16.37 -22.24
N PRO A 49 -17.44 -16.42 -22.97
CA PRO A 49 -17.63 -17.40 -24.02
C PRO A 49 -16.60 -17.17 -25.13
N PRO A 50 -16.21 -18.24 -25.87
CA PRO A 50 -15.24 -18.11 -26.95
C PRO A 50 -15.73 -17.07 -27.95
N THR A 51 -14.85 -16.13 -28.29
CA THR A 51 -15.13 -15.11 -29.29
C THR A 51 -15.39 -15.82 -30.62
N ALA A 52 -16.58 -15.65 -31.19
CA ALA A 52 -16.92 -16.24 -32.48
C ALA A 52 -15.89 -15.78 -33.53
N GLN A 53 -15.24 -16.74 -34.19
CA GLN A 53 -14.29 -16.51 -35.28
C GLN A 53 -15.03 -16.15 -36.57
#